data_AF-A0A8B3NZB1-F1
#
_entry.id   AF-A0A8B3NZB1-F1
#
_cell.length_a   1.000
_cell.length_b   1.000
_cell.length_c   1.000
_cell.angle_alpha   90.00
_cell.angle_beta   90.00
_cell.angle_gamma   90.00
#
_symmetry.space_group_name_H-M   'P 1'
#
loop_
_entity.id
_entity.type
_entity.pdbx_description
1 polymer ?
#
loop_
_entity_poly.entity_id
_entity_poly.type
_entity_poly.pdbx_seq_one_letter_code
_entity_poly.pdbx_strand_id
1 'polypeptide(L)'
;MLSTRTTLALQGTICSPYAGPAWRLLDYGRFSTTKHTTVGWPLSSCRTRCIKQSERTALLLQVAFDKPEHLALLPQMKAFADIIEIGTPLLKRLGLSAIATARELCPEVMVLADTKTVDGGQLEADMVFGAGAAFMTVLSCASSATHETVGRRAAAFGRRSSSIPSPRRARQNCFP
;
A
#
# COMPACT_ATOMS: atom_id res chain seq x y z
N MET A 1 35.06 30.56 -5.80
CA MET A 1 34.78 29.91 -4.51
C MET A 1 33.62 28.94 -4.73
N LEU A 2 33.89 27.64 -4.56
CA LEU A 2 32.91 26.56 -4.72
C LEU A 2 31.81 26.67 -3.66
N SER A 3 30.55 26.48 -4.07
CA SER A 3 29.54 25.92 -3.19
C SER A 3 28.46 25.24 -4.03
N THR A 4 28.64 23.96 -4.31
CA THR A 4 27.59 23.07 -4.81
C THR A 4 27.36 21.98 -3.77
N ARG A 5 26.26 22.12 -3.03
CA ARG A 5 25.60 21.02 -2.32
C ARG A 5 24.11 21.15 -2.58
N THR A 6 23.64 20.48 -3.63
CA THR A 6 22.22 20.22 -3.81
C THR A 6 22.01 18.74 -3.56
N THR A 7 21.44 18.45 -2.39
CA THR A 7 21.05 17.11 -1.95
C THR A 7 19.93 16.60 -2.86
N LEU A 8 20.15 15.46 -3.53
CA LEU A 8 19.08 14.72 -4.19
C LEU A 8 18.16 14.13 -3.11
N ALA A 9 16.91 14.59 -3.09
CA ALA A 9 15.82 13.91 -2.41
C ALA A 9 14.86 13.36 -3.47
N LEU A 10 15.01 12.07 -3.80
CA LEU A 10 14.01 11.31 -4.55
C LEU A 10 12.90 10.92 -3.58
N GLN A 11 11.86 11.75 -3.50
CA GLN A 11 10.62 11.44 -2.79
C GLN A 11 9.48 11.53 -3.79
N GLY A 12 9.09 10.36 -4.33
CA GLY A 12 7.84 10.22 -5.09
C GLY A 12 6.65 10.44 -4.16
N THR A 13 5.67 11.21 -4.62
CA THR A 13 4.45 11.45 -3.85
C THR A 13 3.41 10.42 -4.26
N ILE A 14 2.95 9.61 -3.31
CA ILE A 14 1.85 8.67 -3.51
C ILE A 14 0.54 9.44 -3.34
N CYS A 15 -0.24 9.61 -4.42
CA CYS A 15 -1.59 10.18 -4.32
C CYS A 15 -2.55 9.13 -3.76
N SER A 16 -2.80 9.20 -2.45
CA SER A 16 -3.85 8.43 -1.76
C SER A 16 -5.22 9.12 -1.91
N PRO A 17 -6.32 8.39 -2.20
CA PRO A 17 -7.67 8.96 -2.31
C PRO A 17 -8.31 9.37 -0.96
N TYR A 18 -7.60 9.32 0.16
CA TYR A 18 -8.14 9.63 1.50
C TYR A 18 -7.34 10.73 2.19
N ALA A 19 -7.87 11.95 2.19
CA ALA A 19 -7.45 13.03 3.08
C ALA A 19 -8.66 13.52 3.89
N GLY A 20 -8.57 13.44 5.22
CA GLY A 20 -9.55 13.93 6.19
C GLY A 20 -8.88 14.37 7.51
N PRO A 21 -9.49 15.27 8.32
CA PRO A 21 -8.75 16.31 9.03
C PRO A 21 -8.66 16.15 10.56
N ALA A 22 -7.76 16.97 11.15
CA ALA A 22 -7.73 17.50 12.51
C ALA A 22 -7.32 16.57 13.68
N TRP A 23 -6.08 16.73 14.12
CA TRP A 23 -5.58 16.19 15.39
C TRP A 23 -6.10 17.02 16.57
N ARG A 24 -6.83 16.39 17.49
CA ARG A 24 -7.22 16.97 18.79
C ARG A 24 -6.36 16.31 19.86
N LEU A 25 -5.63 17.13 20.62
CA LEU A 25 -4.85 16.75 21.81
C LEU A 25 -5.76 16.09 22.86
N LEU A 26 -5.38 14.91 23.34
CA LEU A 26 -5.74 14.43 24.67
C LEU A 26 -4.52 13.77 25.31
N ASP A 27 -4.08 14.41 26.39
CA ASP A 27 -3.34 13.80 27.49
C ASP A 27 -4.05 12.52 27.97
N TYR A 28 -3.28 11.55 28.48
CA TYR A 28 -3.45 11.01 29.84
C TYR A 28 -2.47 9.85 30.06
N GLY A 29 -1.59 10.02 31.05
CA GLY A 29 -0.81 8.93 31.62
C GLY A 29 -1.61 8.11 32.62
N ARG A 30 -1.24 6.84 32.81
CA ARG A 30 -1.01 6.16 34.12
C ARG A 30 -0.58 4.71 33.86
N PHE A 31 0.68 4.39 34.12
CA PHE A 31 1.13 3.00 34.24
C PHE A 31 0.76 2.47 35.63
N SER A 32 0.08 1.32 35.69
CA SER A 32 -0.04 0.52 36.91
C SER A 32 0.34 -0.90 36.57
N THR A 33 1.40 -1.41 37.18
CA THR A 33 1.86 -2.78 37.05
C THR A 33 1.19 -3.64 38.12
N THR A 34 0.67 -4.81 37.73
CA THR A 34 0.54 -5.92 38.69
C THR A 34 0.70 -7.24 37.96
N LYS A 35 1.71 -8.00 38.39
CA LYS A 35 2.02 -9.37 37.98
C LYS A 35 1.04 -10.32 38.67
N HIS A 36 0.58 -11.36 37.98
CA HIS A 36 0.21 -12.63 38.64
C HIS A 36 0.52 -13.85 37.77
N THR A 37 0.71 -14.95 38.49
CA THR A 37 1.44 -16.19 38.26
C THR A 37 0.65 -17.31 37.55
N THR A 38 1.39 -18.08 36.74
CA THR A 38 1.38 -19.53 36.42
C THR A 38 0.16 -20.41 36.73
N VAL A 39 -0.34 -21.14 35.72
CA VAL A 39 -0.65 -22.60 35.75
C VAL A 39 -0.64 -23.17 34.33
N GLY A 40 -0.19 -24.43 34.19
CA GLY A 40 0.34 -25.03 32.95
C GLY A 40 -0.65 -25.48 31.87
N TRP A 41 -0.09 -25.78 30.68
CA TRP A 41 -0.76 -26.50 29.58
C TRP A 41 0.26 -27.30 28.75
N PRO A 42 -0.09 -28.48 28.20
CA PRO A 42 0.85 -29.44 27.63
C PRO A 42 1.56 -28.94 26.36
N LEU A 43 2.82 -29.34 26.24
CA LEU A 43 3.62 -29.24 25.02
C LEU A 43 3.15 -30.30 24.01
N SER A 44 2.26 -29.96 23.08
CA SER A 44 2.16 -30.64 21.77
C SER A 44 1.02 -30.07 20.91
N SER A 45 1.36 -29.08 20.09
CA SER A 45 0.83 -28.88 18.73
C SER A 45 1.41 -27.58 18.20
N CYS A 46 2.45 -27.71 17.38
CA CYS A 46 2.93 -26.76 16.38
C CYS A 46 2.62 -25.27 16.67
N ARG A 47 3.36 -24.70 17.62
CA ARG A 47 3.29 -23.29 18.05
C ARG A 47 4.08 -22.39 17.10
N THR A 48 3.68 -22.32 15.82
CA THR A 48 4.28 -21.37 14.86
C THR A 48 3.33 -20.24 14.46
N ARG A 49 2.10 -20.23 15.00
CA ARG A 49 1.09 -19.18 14.76
C ARG A 49 1.14 -18.01 15.77
N CYS A 50 2.12 -18.02 16.67
CA CYS A 50 2.25 -17.03 17.76
C CYS A 50 3.67 -16.45 17.86
N ILE A 51 4.21 -15.90 16.76
CA ILE A 51 5.19 -14.82 16.93
C ILE A 51 4.38 -13.53 17.08
N LYS A 52 3.97 -13.27 18.33
CA LYS A 52 3.55 -12.00 18.92
C LYS A 52 2.85 -11.00 17.96
N GLN A 53 1.54 -11.16 17.82
CA GLN A 53 0.62 -10.13 17.30
C GLN A 53 0.31 -9.00 18.31
N SER A 54 1.04 -8.93 19.43
CA SER A 54 0.94 -7.86 20.42
C SER A 54 2.00 -6.79 20.17
N GLU A 55 1.56 -5.57 19.87
CA GLU A 55 2.34 -4.32 19.90
C GLU A 55 3.37 -4.06 18.78
N ARG A 56 3.15 -4.59 17.57
CA ARG A 56 3.76 -3.94 16.39
C ARG A 56 2.97 -2.68 16.08
N THR A 57 3.62 -1.50 16.08
CA THR A 57 3.26 -0.43 15.14
C THR A 57 2.97 -1.14 13.81
N ALA A 58 1.76 -1.00 13.28
CA ALA A 58 1.35 -1.76 12.11
C ALA A 58 2.22 -1.35 10.92
N LEU A 59 3.36 -2.03 10.75
CA LEU A 59 4.26 -1.83 9.64
C LEU A 59 3.56 -2.41 8.42
N LEU A 60 3.24 -1.54 7.46
CA LEU A 60 2.75 -1.96 6.17
C LEU A 60 3.93 -2.42 5.32
N LEU A 61 3.82 -3.60 4.72
CA LEU A 61 4.82 -4.13 3.80
C LEU A 61 4.38 -3.95 2.35
N GLN A 62 5.18 -3.20 1.59
CA GLN A 62 5.06 -3.08 0.13
C GLN A 62 6.14 -3.94 -0.54
N VAL A 63 5.77 -4.72 -1.56
CA VAL A 63 6.71 -5.56 -2.33
C VAL A 63 6.57 -5.25 -3.82
N ALA A 64 7.69 -4.95 -4.49
CA ALA A 64 7.72 -4.66 -5.92
C ALA A 64 8.04 -5.89 -6.76
N PHE A 65 7.29 -6.03 -7.87
CA PHE A 65 7.44 -7.09 -8.86
C PHE A 65 7.94 -6.48 -10.17
N ASP A 66 9.21 -6.69 -10.50
CA ASP A 66 9.85 -6.09 -11.67
C ASP A 66 9.97 -7.02 -12.89
N LYS A 67 9.80 -8.34 -12.72
CA LYS A 67 9.97 -9.30 -13.81
C LYS A 67 8.75 -10.22 -13.96
N PRO A 68 8.45 -10.70 -15.18
CA PRO A 68 7.30 -11.57 -15.42
C PRO A 68 7.31 -12.85 -14.57
N GLU A 69 8.48 -13.41 -14.31
CA GLU A 69 8.63 -14.65 -13.53
C GLU A 69 8.20 -14.46 -12.07
N HIS A 70 8.24 -13.22 -11.56
CA HIS A 70 7.85 -12.92 -10.19
C HIS A 70 6.32 -13.02 -10.00
N LEU A 71 5.52 -12.89 -11.07
CA LEU A 71 4.05 -12.98 -10.97
C LEU A 71 3.59 -14.34 -10.42
N ALA A 72 4.35 -15.41 -10.65
CA ALA A 72 4.08 -16.73 -10.10
C ALA A 72 4.14 -16.78 -8.57
N LEU A 73 4.82 -15.82 -7.92
CA LEU A 73 4.95 -15.74 -6.46
C LEU A 73 3.79 -15.00 -5.78
N LEU A 74 2.95 -14.30 -6.54
CA LEU A 74 1.85 -13.49 -6.01
C LEU A 74 0.93 -14.25 -5.03
N PRO A 75 0.48 -15.50 -5.33
CA PRO A 75 -0.40 -16.24 -4.43
C PRO A 75 0.24 -16.53 -3.06
N GLN A 76 1.58 -16.62 -2.99
CA GLN A 76 2.31 -16.83 -1.75
C GLN A 76 2.51 -15.53 -0.98
N MET A 77 2.67 -14.41 -1.69
CA MET A 77 2.97 -13.11 -1.09
C MET A 77 1.75 -12.42 -0.45
N LYS A 78 0.53 -12.80 -0.81
CA LYS A 78 -0.70 -12.22 -0.25
C LYS A 78 -0.84 -12.34 1.28
N ALA A 79 -0.12 -13.29 1.90
CA ALA A 79 -0.11 -13.47 3.36
C ALA A 79 0.85 -12.51 4.08
N PHE A 80 1.77 -11.87 3.35
CA PHE A 80 2.87 -11.08 3.91
C PHE A 80 2.85 -9.62 3.45
N ALA A 81 2.45 -9.37 2.20
CA ALA A 81 2.43 -8.03 1.61
C ALA A 81 1.06 -7.37 1.80
N ASP A 82 1.06 -6.11 2.23
CA ASP A 82 -0.13 -5.26 2.27
C ASP A 82 -0.36 -4.56 0.92
N ILE A 83 0.72 -4.28 0.20
CA ILE A 83 0.71 -3.64 -1.13
C ILE A 83 1.62 -4.43 -2.07
N ILE A 84 1.06 -4.83 -3.21
CA ILE A 84 1.81 -5.36 -4.35
C ILE A 84 2.08 -4.20 -5.30
N GLU A 85 3.34 -3.89 -5.56
CA GLU A 85 3.73 -2.92 -6.57
C GLU A 85 4.06 -3.64 -7.88
N ILE A 86 3.41 -3.22 -8.97
CA ILE A 86 3.83 -3.56 -10.33
C ILE A 86 4.90 -2.55 -10.71
N GLY A 87 6.15 -2.97 -10.58
CA GLY A 87 7.31 -2.12 -10.81
C GLY A 87 7.40 -1.68 -12.27
N THR A 88 8.06 -0.56 -12.52
CA THR A 88 8.15 0.02 -13.87
C THR A 88 8.63 -0.94 -14.97
N PRO A 89 9.65 -1.81 -14.79
CA PRO A 89 10.07 -2.72 -15.85
C PRO A 89 8.97 -3.73 -16.22
N LEU A 90 8.26 -4.27 -15.24
CA LEU A 90 7.15 -5.19 -15.46
C LEU A 90 5.98 -4.49 -16.13
N LEU A 91 5.62 -3.31 -15.63
CA LEU A 91 4.54 -2.48 -16.18
C LEU A 91 4.82 -2.09 -17.63
N LYS A 92 6.06 -1.71 -17.96
CA LYS A 92 6.46 -1.39 -19.34
C LYS A 92 6.48 -2.62 -20.25
N ARG A 93 6.79 -3.81 -19.70
CA ARG A 93 6.89 -5.05 -20.49
C ARG A 93 5.53 -5.64 -20.83
N LEU A 94 4.61 -5.68 -19.87
CA LEU A 94 3.32 -6.36 -19.99
C LEU A 94 2.12 -5.40 -20.03
N GLY A 95 2.34 -4.11 -19.77
CA GLY A 95 1.30 -3.11 -19.73
C GLY A 95 0.26 -3.38 -18.64
N LEU A 96 -0.98 -3.00 -18.93
CA LEU A 96 -2.12 -3.14 -18.01
C LEU A 96 -2.44 -4.60 -17.64
N SER A 97 -2.00 -5.57 -18.45
CA SER A 97 -2.21 -6.99 -18.16
C SER A 97 -1.52 -7.42 -16.86
N ALA A 98 -0.37 -6.83 -16.50
CA ALA A 98 0.29 -7.13 -15.23
C ALA A 98 -0.54 -6.70 -14.03
N ILE A 99 -1.22 -5.55 -14.13
CA ILE A 99 -2.12 -5.03 -13.09
C ILE A 99 -3.34 -5.95 -12.98
N ALA A 100 -3.97 -6.29 -14.10
CA ALA A 100 -5.13 -7.17 -14.14
C ALA A 100 -4.82 -8.57 -13.56
N THR A 101 -3.68 -9.16 -13.94
CA THR A 101 -3.22 -10.45 -13.41
C THR A 101 -2.97 -10.39 -11.91
N ALA A 102 -2.30 -9.34 -11.40
CA ALA A 102 -2.09 -9.20 -9.97
C ALA A 102 -3.41 -9.02 -9.21
N ARG A 103 -4.37 -8.31 -9.79
CA ARG A 103 -5.70 -8.12 -9.24
C ARG A 103 -6.51 -9.42 -9.20
N GLU A 104 -6.40 -10.25 -10.23
CA GLU A 104 -7.07 -11.55 -10.31
C GLU A 104 -6.49 -12.56 -9.31
N LEU A 105 -5.15 -12.62 -9.19
CA LEU A 105 -4.47 -13.56 -8.30
C LEU A 105 -4.54 -13.15 -6.81
N CYS A 106 -4.62 -11.84 -6.53
CA CYS A 106 -4.61 -11.28 -5.17
C CYS A 106 -5.68 -10.18 -4.98
N PRO A 107 -6.98 -10.50 -5.10
CA PRO A 107 -8.05 -9.51 -5.03
C PRO A 107 -8.15 -8.78 -3.68
N GLU A 108 -7.66 -9.40 -2.60
CA GLU A 108 -7.63 -8.86 -1.24
C GLU A 108 -6.47 -7.90 -0.96
N VAL A 109 -5.46 -7.86 -1.82
CA VAL A 109 -4.26 -7.02 -1.65
C VAL A 109 -4.37 -5.78 -2.55
N MET A 110 -3.89 -4.65 -2.06
CA MET A 110 -3.87 -3.43 -2.86
C MET A 110 -2.77 -3.51 -3.91
N VAL A 111 -3.06 -3.08 -5.13
CA VAL A 111 -2.09 -3.01 -6.22
C VAL A 111 -1.66 -1.56 -6.45
N LEU A 112 -0.36 -1.29 -6.39
CA LEU A 112 0.28 -0.02 -6.76
C LEU A 112 0.88 -0.17 -8.16
N ALA A 113 0.47 0.68 -9.09
CA ALA A 113 1.08 0.76 -10.41
C ALA A 113 2.22 1.80 -10.40
N ASP A 114 3.46 1.37 -10.57
CA ASP A 114 4.60 2.28 -10.62
C ASP A 114 4.80 2.89 -12.03
N THR A 115 3.85 3.74 -12.41
CA THR A 115 3.77 4.41 -13.73
C THR A 115 4.86 5.45 -13.92
N LYS A 116 5.35 6.07 -12.83
CA LYS A 116 6.25 7.23 -12.88
C LYS A 116 5.71 8.32 -13.80
N THR A 117 4.41 8.59 -13.68
CA THR A 117 3.68 9.55 -14.52
C THR A 117 4.26 10.95 -14.38
N VAL A 118 4.49 11.64 -15.51
CA VAL A 118 4.98 13.03 -15.54
C VAL A 118 4.05 13.95 -16.33
N ASP A 119 3.46 13.41 -17.40
CA ASP A 119 2.43 14.03 -18.23
C ASP A 119 1.25 13.06 -18.41
N GLY A 120 0.26 13.42 -19.22
CA GLY A 120 -0.84 12.51 -19.55
C GLY A 120 -1.70 12.02 -18.36
N GLY A 121 -1.63 12.70 -17.21
CA GLY A 121 -2.11 12.18 -15.92
C GLY A 121 -3.53 11.62 -15.92
N GLN A 122 -4.47 12.27 -16.61
CA GLN A 122 -5.85 11.77 -16.73
C GLN A 122 -5.93 10.44 -17.50
N LEU A 123 -5.23 10.34 -18.63
CA LEU A 123 -5.25 9.17 -19.50
C LEU A 123 -4.61 7.97 -18.79
N GLU A 124 -3.43 8.15 -18.21
CA GLU A 124 -2.72 7.09 -17.49
C GLU A 124 -3.51 6.61 -16.28
N ALA A 125 -4.10 7.54 -15.51
CA ALA A 125 -4.96 7.22 -14.38
C ALA A 125 -6.17 6.36 -14.79
N ASP A 126 -6.86 6.74 -15.87
CA ASP A 126 -8.00 5.97 -16.36
C ASP A 126 -7.62 4.54 -16.76
N MET A 127 -6.45 4.38 -17.38
CA MET A 127 -5.93 3.07 -17.77
C MET A 127 -5.61 2.19 -16.56
N VAL A 128 -4.81 2.68 -15.61
CA VAL A 128 -4.33 1.85 -14.48
C VAL A 128 -5.43 1.60 -13.45
N PHE A 129 -6.27 2.59 -13.14
CA PHE A 129 -7.40 2.39 -12.25
C PHE A 129 -8.49 1.53 -12.90
N GLY A 130 -8.71 1.66 -14.21
CA GLY A 130 -9.57 0.78 -14.98
C GLY A 130 -9.09 -0.67 -14.99
N ALA A 131 -7.77 -0.90 -14.98
CA ALA A 131 -7.17 -2.23 -14.87
C ALA A 131 -7.21 -2.83 -13.45
N GLY A 132 -7.67 -2.06 -12.44
CA GLY A 132 -7.84 -2.54 -11.07
C GLY A 132 -6.72 -2.16 -10.10
N ALA A 133 -5.83 -1.22 -10.46
CA ALA A 133 -4.88 -0.66 -9.50
C ALA A 133 -5.62 0.15 -8.42
N ALA A 134 -5.11 0.10 -7.19
CA ALA A 134 -5.56 0.94 -6.08
C ALA A 134 -4.83 2.29 -6.06
N PHE A 135 -3.57 2.30 -6.51
CA PHE A 135 -2.69 3.46 -6.51
C PHE A 135 -1.88 3.54 -7.80
N MET A 136 -1.39 4.73 -8.11
CA MET A 136 -0.38 4.96 -9.14
C MET A 136 0.68 5.95 -8.65
N THR A 137 1.89 5.92 -9.22
CA THR A 137 2.97 6.85 -8.89
C THR A 137 2.99 8.05 -9.86
N VAL A 138 3.16 9.25 -9.30
CA VAL A 138 3.38 10.48 -10.08
C VAL A 138 4.72 11.06 -9.66
N LEU A 139 5.55 11.42 -10.64
CA LEU A 139 6.82 12.07 -10.35
C LEU A 139 6.58 13.44 -9.72
N SER A 140 7.35 13.78 -8.69
CA SER A 140 7.21 15.06 -7.97
C SER A 140 7.52 16.29 -8.83
N CYS A 141 8.25 16.12 -9.95
CA CYS A 141 8.53 17.17 -10.92
C CYS A 141 7.44 17.35 -11.99
N ALA A 142 6.36 16.57 -11.93
CA ALA A 142 5.23 16.71 -12.84
C ALA A 142 4.52 18.07 -12.63
N SER A 143 3.81 18.52 -13.65
CA SER A 143 3.03 19.76 -13.53
C SER A 143 1.93 19.64 -12.46
N SER A 144 1.57 20.75 -11.80
CA SER A 144 0.43 20.76 -10.86
C SER A 144 -0.86 20.25 -11.51
N ALA A 145 -1.05 20.54 -12.80
CA ALA A 145 -2.18 20.01 -13.58
C ALA A 145 -2.16 18.47 -13.67
N THR A 146 -0.99 17.85 -13.84
CA THR A 146 -0.83 16.39 -13.82
C THR A 146 -1.25 15.83 -12.45
N HIS A 147 -0.74 16.40 -11.35
CA HIS A 147 -1.11 15.96 -10.00
C HIS A 147 -2.62 16.11 -9.72
N GLU A 148 -3.21 17.24 -10.11
CA GLU A 148 -4.65 17.49 -9.92
C GLU A 148 -5.52 16.52 -10.73
N THR A 149 -5.17 16.28 -12.00
CA THR A 149 -5.95 15.37 -12.86
C THR A 149 -5.88 13.94 -12.36
N VAL A 150 -4.71 13.45 -11.97
CA VAL A 150 -4.55 12.13 -11.34
C VAL A 150 -5.35 12.04 -10.04
N GLY A 151 -5.24 13.04 -9.15
CA GLY A 151 -5.98 13.07 -7.89
C GLY A 151 -7.49 13.04 -8.07
N ARG A 152 -8.02 13.80 -9.04
CA ARG A 152 -9.45 13.79 -9.40
C ARG A 152 -9.89 12.42 -9.92
N ARG A 153 -9.08 11.77 -10.76
CA ARG A 153 -9.38 10.43 -11.28
C ARG A 153 -9.34 9.36 -10.19
N ALA A 154 -8.34 9.39 -9.32
CA ALA A 154 -8.24 8.47 -8.17
C ALA A 154 -9.49 8.56 -7.28
N ALA A 155 -9.95 9.77 -6.96
CA ALA A 155 -11.17 9.98 -6.19
C ALA A 155 -12.43 9.45 -6.91
N ALA A 156 -12.52 9.63 -8.23
CA ALA A 156 -13.65 9.15 -9.03
C ALA A 156 -13.70 7.61 -9.10
N PHE A 157 -12.56 6.92 -9.18
CA PHE A 157 -12.50 5.46 -9.16
C PHE A 157 -12.72 4.88 -7.76
N GLY A 158 -12.19 5.51 -6.72
CA GLY A 158 -12.42 5.10 -5.32
C GLY A 158 -13.89 5.12 -4.91
N ARG A 159 -14.70 6.02 -5.48
CA ARG A 159 -16.16 6.06 -5.26
C ARG A 159 -16.94 4.99 -6.03
N ARG A 160 -16.39 4.47 -7.12
CA ARG A 160 -17.07 3.50 -8.01
C ARG A 160 -16.73 2.06 -7.67
N SER A 161 -15.51 1.80 -7.21
CA SER A 161 -15.02 0.45 -7.00
C SER A 161 -15.12 0.05 -5.53
N SER A 162 -16.25 -0.57 -5.15
CA SER A 162 -16.38 -1.25 -3.85
C SER A 162 -15.48 -2.47 -3.73
N SER A 163 -14.91 -2.95 -4.85
CA SER A 163 -14.05 -4.11 -4.90
C SER A 163 -12.60 -3.80 -4.54
N ILE A 164 -12.09 -2.58 -4.76
CA ILE A 164 -10.72 -2.22 -4.42
C ILE A 164 -10.60 -2.10 -2.89
N PRO A 165 -9.77 -2.93 -2.23
CA PRO A 165 -9.59 -2.85 -0.79
C PRO A 165 -9.06 -1.47 -0.40
N SER A 166 -9.70 -0.81 0.56
CA SER A 166 -9.09 0.35 1.24
C SER A 166 -7.90 -0.12 2.10
N PRO A 167 -6.87 0.71 2.33
CA PRO A 167 -5.86 0.45 3.37
C PRO A 167 -6.58 0.08 4.66
N ARG A 168 -6.41 -1.17 5.08
CA ARG A 168 -7.41 -1.90 5.87
C ARG A 168 -8.00 -1.12 7.05
N ARG A 169 -9.33 -0.97 7.02
CA ARG A 169 -10.27 -1.02 8.14
C ARG A 169 -10.36 -2.43 8.76
N ALA A 170 -9.31 -3.25 8.68
CA ALA A 170 -9.27 -4.61 9.21
C ALA A 170 -8.57 -4.61 10.56
N ARG A 171 -9.27 -4.09 11.57
CA ARG A 171 -8.96 -4.27 13.00
C ARG A 171 -10.10 -3.77 13.91
N GLN A 172 -11.29 -3.49 13.38
CA GLN A 172 -12.41 -2.97 14.18
C GLN A 172 -13.39 -4.05 14.68
N ASN A 173 -13.27 -5.32 14.23
CA ASN A 173 -14.17 -6.40 14.66
C ASN A 173 -13.50 -7.46 15.56
N CYS A 174 -12.36 -7.14 16.18
CA CYS A 174 -11.72 -8.00 17.18
C CYS A 174 -11.38 -7.19 18.43
N PHE A 175 -12.40 -6.68 19.10
CA PHE A 175 -12.33 -6.29 20.51
C PHE A 175 -13.58 -6.88 21.19
N PRO A 176 -13.44 -7.78 22.19
CA PRO A 176 -14.51 -8.05 23.15
C PRO A 176 -14.76 -6.82 24.05
#